data_AF-A0A223D5B1-F1
#
_entry.id   AF-A0A223D5B1-F1
#
_cell.length_a   1.000
_cell.length_b   1.000
_cell.length_c   1.000
_cell.angle_alpha   90.00
_cell.angle_beta   90.00
_cell.angle_gamma   90.00
#
_symmetry.space_group_name_H-M   'P 1'
#
loop_
_entity.id
_entity.type
_entity.pdbx_description
1 polymer ?
#
loop_
_entity_poly.entity_id
_entity_poly.type
_entity_poly.pdbx_seq_one_letter_code
_entity_poly.pdbx_strand_id
1 'polypeptide(L)'
;MTTNSDGRGWLWLGAALFAIGYEVVMQVLSWWLLSPPKSFAPILSLKVTANLGLPSFQQLLEAAHLPRADEGYSLVIGLLTVLIYGAANAYYLSLLARSQHDLPGGPLDDLSHTYGKLLLWMIVQTLVGAVMIPLIVLVGEVGGLLSVAFLLWFRYHFLFFEFVLLVERSAFTKTFRRAVELRKRVQRRALSAFITIVVIQTLLAFFLNGFFSFGTIALLLPLQMILLTMIQSRLMQAFFEAREA
;
A
#
# COMPACT_ATOMS: atom_id res chain seq x y z
N MET A 1 1.34 -9.91 33.50
CA MET A 1 0.57 -9.68 32.26
C MET A 1 -0.76 -9.06 32.64
N THR A 2 -0.80 -7.73 32.67
CA THR A 2 -2.02 -6.94 32.79
C THR A 2 -2.09 -6.07 31.53
N THR A 3 -3.27 -6.04 30.94
CA THR A 3 -3.60 -5.54 29.62
C THR A 3 -3.50 -4.01 29.56
N ASN A 4 -2.46 -3.48 28.93
CA ASN A 4 -2.50 -2.13 28.34
C ASN A 4 -3.27 -2.16 27.00
N SER A 5 -4.51 -2.67 27.03
CA SER A 5 -5.41 -2.73 25.87
C SER A 5 -5.93 -1.37 25.46
N ASP A 6 -6.02 -0.43 26.41
CA ASP A 6 -6.78 0.80 26.20
C ASP A 6 -6.01 1.80 25.31
N GLY A 7 -4.68 1.89 25.43
CA GLY A 7 -3.85 2.77 24.58
C GLY A 7 -3.57 2.23 23.18
N ARG A 8 -3.47 0.90 23.02
CA ARG A 8 -3.14 0.25 21.74
C ARG A 8 -4.31 0.23 20.76
N GLY A 9 -5.54 0.13 21.28
CA GLY A 9 -6.76 0.25 20.47
C GLY A 9 -6.90 1.62 19.81
N TRP A 10 -6.59 2.71 20.54
CA TRP A 10 -6.59 4.06 19.98
C TRP A 10 -5.53 4.28 18.90
N LEU A 11 -4.35 3.66 19.03
CA LEU A 11 -3.31 3.73 18.01
C LEU A 11 -3.70 2.98 16.73
N TRP A 12 -4.34 1.82 16.86
CA TRP A 12 -4.87 1.08 15.72
C TRP A 12 -6.01 1.87 15.02
N LEU A 13 -6.94 2.43 15.80
CA LEU A 13 -8.01 3.28 15.28
C LEU A 13 -7.43 4.53 14.59
N GLY A 14 -6.41 5.14 15.18
CA GLY A 14 -5.68 6.26 14.58
C GLY A 14 -5.02 5.89 13.25
N ALA A 15 -4.40 4.70 13.16
CA ALA A 15 -3.84 4.19 11.90
C ALA A 15 -4.93 3.98 10.83
N ALA A 16 -6.07 3.40 11.22
CA ALA A 16 -7.20 3.18 10.31
C ALA A 16 -7.81 4.50 9.82
N LEU A 17 -8.06 5.45 10.73
CA LEU A 17 -8.59 6.77 10.39
C LEU A 17 -7.61 7.58 9.52
N PHE A 18 -6.31 7.47 9.79
CA PHE A 18 -5.28 8.07 8.95
C PHE A 18 -5.31 7.48 7.54
N ALA A 19 -5.37 6.15 7.41
CA ALA A 19 -5.45 5.49 6.10
C ALA A 19 -6.68 5.93 5.30
N ILE A 20 -7.84 6.03 5.95
CA ILE A 20 -9.08 6.54 5.35
C ILE A 20 -8.91 7.99 4.89
N GLY A 21 -8.49 8.88 5.80
CA GLY A 21 -8.36 10.30 5.52
C GLY A 21 -7.34 10.56 4.41
N TYR A 22 -6.20 9.85 4.45
CA TYR A 22 -5.17 9.94 3.43
C TYR A 22 -5.70 9.53 2.05
N GLU A 23 -6.38 8.39 1.94
CA GLU A 23 -6.90 7.93 0.64
C GLU A 23 -7.96 8.90 0.08
N VAL A 24 -8.88 9.38 0.93
CA VAL A 24 -9.91 10.35 0.52
C VAL A 24 -9.28 11.66 0.05
N VAL A 25 -8.34 12.22 0.83
CA VAL A 25 -7.66 13.47 0.49
C VAL A 25 -6.88 13.33 -0.81
N MET A 26 -6.12 12.24 -0.98
CA MET A 26 -5.36 12.00 -2.20
C MET A 26 -6.27 11.77 -3.40
N GLN A 27 -7.43 11.14 -3.22
CA GLN A 27 -8.41 10.95 -4.29
C GLN A 27 -9.03 12.28 -4.72
N VAL A 28 -9.47 13.11 -3.78
CA VAL A 28 -10.00 14.45 -4.07
C VAL A 28 -8.96 15.34 -4.73
N LEU A 29 -7.73 15.36 -4.19
CA LEU A 29 -6.61 16.10 -4.79
C LEU A 29 -6.31 15.60 -6.20
N SER A 30 -6.31 14.30 -6.44
CA SER A 30 -6.07 13.74 -7.78
C SER A 30 -7.13 14.18 -8.80
N TRP A 31 -8.40 14.21 -8.42
CA TRP A 31 -9.47 14.68 -9.30
C TRP A 31 -9.41 16.18 -9.55
N TRP A 32 -8.99 16.95 -8.55
CA TRP A 32 -8.82 18.39 -8.67
C TRP A 32 -7.62 18.75 -9.58
N LEU A 33 -6.51 18.04 -9.46
CA LEU A 33 -5.26 18.32 -10.19
C LEU A 33 -5.19 17.68 -11.58
N LEU A 34 -5.77 16.49 -11.76
CA LEU A 34 -5.65 15.67 -12.97
C LEU A 34 -7.00 15.44 -13.65
N SER A 35 -8.00 16.29 -13.37
CA SER A 35 -9.38 16.16 -13.88
C SER A 35 -10.17 14.97 -13.29
N PRO A 36 -11.51 15.04 -13.26
CA PRO A 36 -12.33 13.92 -12.80
C PRO A 36 -12.23 12.68 -13.71
N PRO A 37 -12.70 11.51 -13.23
CA PRO A 37 -12.78 10.27 -14.03
C PRO A 37 -13.44 10.48 -15.40
N LYS A 38 -12.98 9.74 -16.42
CA LYS A 38 -13.55 9.84 -17.78
C LYS A 38 -15.01 9.37 -17.84
N SER A 39 -15.38 8.47 -16.94
CA SER A 39 -16.69 7.85 -16.87
C SER A 39 -17.01 7.55 -15.41
N PHE A 40 -18.30 7.65 -15.06
CA PHE A 40 -18.86 7.05 -13.85
C PHE A 40 -19.76 5.85 -14.19
N ALA A 41 -19.83 5.45 -15.47
CA ALA A 41 -20.59 4.29 -15.86
C ALA A 41 -19.94 3.01 -15.31
N PRO A 42 -20.73 2.01 -14.88
CA PRO A 42 -20.19 0.76 -14.39
C PRO A 42 -19.45 0.02 -15.50
N ILE A 43 -18.28 -0.51 -15.17
CA ILE A 43 -17.47 -1.31 -16.09
C ILE A 43 -17.15 -2.65 -15.42
N LEU A 44 -17.52 -3.73 -16.09
CA LEU A 44 -17.26 -5.09 -15.66
C LEU A 44 -16.04 -5.62 -16.41
N SER A 45 -14.85 -5.18 -16.00
CA SER A 45 -13.59 -5.69 -16.52
C SER A 45 -12.70 -6.22 -15.41
N LEU A 46 -11.91 -7.23 -15.74
CA LEU A 46 -10.77 -7.68 -14.93
C LEU A 46 -9.49 -6.92 -15.26
N LYS A 47 -9.56 -5.89 -16.13
CA LYS A 47 -8.43 -5.03 -16.50
C LYS A 47 -8.08 -4.09 -15.34
N VAL A 48 -7.26 -4.60 -14.44
CA VAL A 48 -6.68 -3.84 -13.32
C VAL A 48 -5.57 -2.93 -13.84
N THR A 49 -5.58 -1.65 -13.45
CA THR A 49 -4.54 -0.69 -13.82
C THR A 49 -3.38 -0.76 -12.83
N ALA A 50 -2.46 -1.69 -13.01
CA ALA A 50 -1.36 -1.89 -12.08
C ALA A 50 -0.39 -0.68 -12.03
N ASN A 51 -0.70 0.31 -11.18
CA ASN A 51 0.19 1.38 -10.76
C ASN A 51 0.72 1.07 -9.35
N LEU A 52 1.78 1.76 -8.91
CA LEU A 52 2.66 1.27 -7.84
C LEU A 52 2.41 1.90 -6.46
N GLY A 53 2.36 1.06 -5.41
CA GLY A 53 2.63 1.44 -4.02
C GLY A 53 1.41 1.24 -3.14
N LEU A 54 1.41 0.16 -2.32
CA LEU A 54 0.23 -0.49 -1.68
C LEU A 54 -0.91 -0.73 -2.69
N PRO A 55 -1.84 -1.67 -2.46
CA PRO A 55 -3.10 -1.62 -3.17
C PRO A 55 -3.86 -0.35 -2.72
N SER A 56 -3.55 0.80 -3.32
CA SER A 56 -4.42 1.97 -3.21
C SER A 56 -5.61 1.75 -4.12
N PHE A 57 -6.75 2.29 -3.72
CA PHE A 57 -8.05 2.15 -4.39
C PHE A 57 -7.93 2.44 -5.89
N GLN A 58 -7.14 3.47 -6.23
CA GLN A 58 -6.94 3.94 -7.59
C GLN A 58 -6.25 2.91 -8.52
N GLN A 59 -5.34 2.08 -8.01
CA GLN A 59 -4.62 1.10 -8.83
C GLN A 59 -5.51 -0.07 -9.27
N LEU A 60 -6.63 -0.29 -8.59
CA LEU A 60 -7.55 -1.38 -8.91
C LEU A 60 -8.77 -0.90 -9.71
N LEU A 61 -8.88 0.40 -9.92
CA LEU A 61 -9.84 0.98 -10.84
C LEU A 61 -9.38 0.78 -12.27
N GLU A 62 -10.32 0.61 -13.19
CA GLU A 62 -10.05 0.65 -14.61
C GLU A 62 -9.48 2.01 -15.04
N ALA A 63 -8.67 2.04 -16.09
CA ALA A 63 -8.08 3.26 -16.63
C ALA A 63 -9.14 4.32 -17.05
N ALA A 64 -10.38 3.91 -17.32
CA ALA A 64 -11.50 4.81 -17.58
C ALA A 64 -11.97 5.58 -16.33
N HIS A 65 -11.76 5.00 -15.14
CA HIS A 65 -12.06 5.61 -13.84
C HIS A 65 -10.88 6.40 -13.25
N LEU A 66 -9.70 6.33 -13.89
CA LEU A 66 -8.53 7.11 -13.51
C LEU A 66 -8.61 8.56 -14.03
N PRO A 67 -8.07 9.53 -13.28
CA PRO A 67 -7.97 10.91 -13.72
C PRO A 67 -7.00 11.06 -14.92
N ARG A 68 -7.24 12.06 -15.78
CA ARG A 68 -6.47 12.33 -17.01
C ARG A 68 -5.30 13.28 -16.74
N ALA A 69 -4.06 12.80 -16.84
CA ALA A 69 -2.92 13.70 -16.86
C ALA A 69 -2.72 14.32 -18.27
N ASP A 70 -2.69 15.65 -18.37
CA ASP A 70 -2.14 16.35 -19.53
C ASP A 70 -0.60 16.20 -19.55
N GLU A 71 -0.03 16.01 -20.75
CA GLU A 71 1.31 15.43 -20.94
C GLU A 71 2.48 16.25 -20.34
N GLY A 72 2.30 17.53 -20.02
CA GLY A 72 3.36 18.43 -19.51
C GLY A 72 3.50 18.55 -17.97
N TYR A 73 2.42 18.37 -17.21
CA TYR A 73 2.43 18.51 -15.74
C TYR A 73 2.65 17.18 -15.00
N SER A 74 2.71 16.07 -15.75
CA SER A 74 2.64 14.71 -15.24
C SER A 74 3.85 14.28 -14.40
N LEU A 75 5.07 14.72 -14.75
CA LEU A 75 6.29 14.27 -14.07
C LEU A 75 6.46 14.91 -12.69
N VAL A 76 6.29 16.23 -12.58
CA VAL A 76 6.44 16.95 -11.31
C VAL A 76 5.33 16.55 -10.32
N ILE A 77 4.09 16.43 -10.80
CA ILE A 77 2.97 15.93 -9.98
C ILE A 77 3.22 14.46 -9.59
N GLY A 78 3.76 13.64 -10.51
CA GLY A 78 4.14 12.27 -10.22
C GLY A 78 5.21 12.15 -9.13
N LEU A 79 6.26 12.97 -9.19
CA LEU A 79 7.32 13.01 -8.18
C LEU A 79 6.79 13.48 -6.82
N LEU A 80 5.97 14.53 -6.78
CA LEU A 80 5.34 15.00 -5.55
C LEU A 80 4.42 13.94 -4.94
N THR A 81 3.67 13.22 -5.77
CA THR A 81 2.78 12.13 -5.32
C THR A 81 3.59 11.01 -4.67
N VAL A 82 4.72 10.64 -5.28
CA VAL A 82 5.66 9.65 -4.71
C VAL A 82 6.21 10.13 -3.36
N LEU A 83 6.62 11.39 -3.25
CA LEU A 83 7.15 11.97 -2.01
C LEU A 83 6.11 11.98 -0.88
N ILE A 84 4.90 12.44 -1.18
CA ILE A 84 3.77 12.51 -0.22
C ILE A 84 3.38 11.11 0.23
N TYR A 85 3.28 10.18 -0.72
CA TYR A 85 2.94 8.80 -0.43
C TYR A 85 4.00 8.13 0.46
N GLY A 86 5.28 8.34 0.18
CA GLY A 86 6.36 7.76 0.97
C GLY A 86 6.30 8.21 2.43
N ALA A 87 6.04 9.51 2.65
CA ALA A 87 5.87 10.07 3.98
C ALA A 87 4.61 9.51 4.67
N ALA A 88 3.47 9.48 3.97
CA ALA A 88 2.22 8.99 4.52
C ALA A 88 2.28 7.50 4.89
N ASN A 89 2.88 6.68 4.03
CA ASN A 89 3.09 5.26 4.29
C ASN A 89 4.02 5.03 5.49
N ALA A 90 5.10 5.80 5.62
CA ALA A 90 6.00 5.74 6.77
C ALA A 90 5.24 6.03 8.08
N TYR A 91 4.44 7.10 8.08
CA TYR A 91 3.66 7.52 9.24
C TYR A 91 2.60 6.47 9.62
N TYR A 92 1.84 5.99 8.64
CA TYR A 92 0.85 4.93 8.82
C TYR A 92 1.48 3.65 9.39
N LEU A 93 2.61 3.19 8.82
CA LEU A 93 3.30 2.01 9.31
C LEU A 93 3.88 2.21 10.73
N SER A 94 4.32 3.42 11.08
CA SER A 94 4.73 3.76 12.45
C SER A 94 3.57 3.64 13.44
N LEU A 95 2.40 4.21 13.12
CA LEU A 95 1.20 4.05 13.95
C LEU A 95 0.82 2.58 14.11
N LEU A 96 0.85 1.82 13.01
CA LEU A 96 0.52 0.40 13.02
C LEU A 96 1.52 -0.42 13.85
N ALA A 97 2.82 -0.18 13.70
CA ALA A 97 3.85 -0.86 14.47
C ALA A 97 3.70 -0.57 15.97
N ARG A 98 3.44 0.70 16.33
CA ARG A 98 3.23 1.15 17.72
C ARG A 98 1.94 0.61 18.34
N SER A 99 0.92 0.30 17.53
CA SER A 99 -0.27 -0.40 18.00
C SER A 99 0.01 -1.83 18.46
N GLN A 100 1.09 -2.45 17.96
CA GLN A 100 1.46 -3.83 18.26
C GLN A 100 2.57 -3.91 19.32
N HIS A 101 3.60 -3.08 19.20
CA HIS A 101 4.77 -3.11 20.06
C HIS A 101 5.26 -1.70 20.38
N ASP A 102 5.76 -1.48 21.59
CA ASP A 102 6.35 -0.20 21.98
C ASP A 102 7.68 0.03 21.21
N LEU A 103 7.83 1.20 20.59
CA LEU A 103 9.00 1.60 19.82
C LEU A 103 9.64 2.88 20.40
N PRO A 104 10.97 3.02 20.38
CA PRO A 104 11.65 4.22 20.92
C PRO A 104 11.33 5.48 20.09
N GLY A 105 11.22 6.65 20.74
CA GLY A 105 10.91 7.93 20.08
C GLY A 105 9.44 8.07 19.64
N GLY A 106 9.14 9.08 18.83
CA GLY A 106 7.80 9.33 18.29
C GLY A 106 7.62 8.94 16.80
N PRO A 107 6.38 8.98 16.27
CA PRO A 107 6.11 8.66 14.86
C PRO A 107 6.85 9.56 13.85
N LEU A 108 7.10 10.82 14.22
CA LEU A 108 7.87 11.77 13.40
C LEU A 108 9.37 11.48 13.41
N ASP A 109 9.89 10.93 14.53
CA ASP A 109 11.29 10.49 14.60
C ASP A 109 11.53 9.31 13.66
N ASP A 110 10.58 8.37 13.62
CA ASP A 110 10.63 7.24 12.69
C ASP A 110 10.66 7.73 11.24
N LEU A 111 9.82 8.71 10.91
CA LEU A 111 9.74 9.31 9.57
C LEU A 111 11.09 9.91 9.16
N SER A 112 11.71 10.76 9.99
CA SER A 112 13.01 11.37 9.65
C SER A 112 14.13 10.34 9.38
N HIS A 113 14.11 9.19 10.07
CA HIS A 113 15.13 8.14 9.93
C HIS A 113 14.87 7.17 8.77
N THR A 114 13.60 6.98 8.40
CA THR A 114 13.19 6.05 7.35
C THR A 114 12.90 6.70 6.01
N TYR A 115 12.57 7.99 5.99
CA TYR A 115 12.07 8.68 4.81
C TYR A 115 13.00 8.53 3.60
N GLY A 116 14.30 8.80 3.74
CA GLY A 116 15.24 8.69 2.62
C GLY A 116 15.32 7.28 2.05
N LYS A 117 15.20 6.25 2.89
CA LYS A 117 15.26 4.85 2.45
C LYS A 117 13.92 4.37 1.88
N LEU A 118 12.79 4.85 2.41
CA LEU A 118 11.47 4.64 1.84
C LEU A 118 11.34 5.34 0.49
N LEU A 119 11.88 6.56 0.36
CA LEU A 119 11.88 7.30 -0.91
C LEU A 119 12.73 6.59 -1.96
N LEU A 120 13.95 6.17 -1.60
CA LEU A 120 14.80 5.36 -2.48
C LEU A 120 14.06 4.10 -2.93
N TRP A 121 13.34 3.46 -2.01
CA TRP A 121 12.51 2.33 -2.39
C TRP A 121 11.41 2.73 -3.38
N MET A 122 10.65 3.78 -3.09
CA MET A 122 9.54 4.14 -3.96
C MET A 122 10.02 4.42 -5.38
N ILE A 123 11.21 5.02 -5.53
CA ILE A 123 11.89 5.17 -6.82
C ILE A 123 12.17 3.79 -7.45
N VAL A 124 12.73 2.83 -6.72
CA VAL A 124 12.93 1.45 -7.20
C VAL A 124 11.60 0.81 -7.63
N GLN A 125 10.54 1.01 -6.85
CA GLN A 125 9.21 0.51 -7.17
C GLN A 125 8.73 1.11 -8.50
N THR A 126 8.79 2.44 -8.62
CA THR A 126 8.41 3.19 -9.82
C THR A 126 9.17 2.72 -11.05
N LEU A 127 10.49 2.51 -10.93
CA LEU A 127 11.33 1.99 -12.01
C LEU A 127 10.92 0.56 -12.42
N VAL A 128 10.67 -0.32 -11.46
CA VAL A 128 10.21 -1.69 -11.74
C VAL A 128 8.88 -1.67 -12.47
N GLY A 129 7.90 -0.90 -12.02
CA GLY A 129 6.62 -0.83 -12.72
C GLY A 129 6.71 -0.14 -14.09
N ALA A 130 7.55 0.88 -14.26
CA ALA A 130 7.78 1.51 -15.56
C ALA A 130 8.35 0.53 -16.61
N VAL A 131 9.09 -0.49 -16.18
CA VAL A 131 9.55 -1.58 -17.06
C VAL A 131 8.47 -2.64 -17.27
N MET A 132 7.72 -2.99 -16.22
CA MET A 132 6.68 -4.02 -16.28
C MET A 132 5.46 -3.61 -17.11
N ILE A 133 5.04 -2.33 -17.06
CA ILE A 133 3.86 -1.83 -17.78
C ILE A 133 3.97 -2.01 -19.30
N PRO A 134 5.07 -1.59 -19.97
CA PRO A 134 5.26 -1.85 -21.40
C PRO A 134 5.32 -3.36 -21.72
N LEU A 135 5.91 -4.16 -20.82
CA LEU A 135 6.00 -5.61 -20.99
C LEU A 135 4.61 -6.27 -20.98
N ILE A 136 3.70 -5.79 -20.13
CA ILE A 136 2.29 -6.21 -20.11
C ILE A 136 1.62 -5.93 -21.45
N VAL A 137 1.80 -4.71 -21.97
CA VAL A 137 1.19 -4.28 -23.23
C VAL A 137 1.70 -5.14 -24.40
N LEU A 138 2.98 -5.52 -24.39
CA LEU A 138 3.60 -6.33 -25.44
C LEU A 138 3.09 -7.78 -25.47
N VAL A 139 2.84 -8.38 -24.30
CA VAL A 139 2.56 -9.82 -24.16
C VAL A 139 1.04 -10.11 -24.08
N GLY A 140 0.20 -9.08 -24.08
CA GLY A 140 -1.26 -9.22 -24.08
C GLY A 140 -1.83 -9.81 -22.78
N GLU A 141 -2.95 -10.51 -22.86
CA GLU A 141 -3.72 -10.95 -21.67
C GLU A 141 -2.93 -11.90 -20.75
N VAL A 142 -2.16 -12.83 -21.32
CA VAL A 142 -1.29 -13.75 -20.57
C VAL A 142 -0.15 -12.99 -19.87
N GLY A 143 0.39 -11.96 -20.53
CA GLY A 143 1.37 -11.05 -19.96
C GLY A 143 0.84 -10.24 -18.79
N GLY A 144 -0.42 -9.82 -18.87
CA GLY A 144 -1.13 -9.10 -17.81
C GLY A 144 -1.20 -9.91 -16.51
N LEU A 145 -1.66 -11.17 -16.58
CA LEU A 145 -1.77 -12.04 -15.41
C LEU A 145 -0.41 -12.33 -14.76
N LEU A 146 0.61 -12.64 -15.56
CA LEU A 146 1.96 -12.87 -15.06
C LEU A 146 2.54 -11.63 -14.38
N SER A 147 2.25 -10.45 -14.90
CA SER A 147 2.75 -9.20 -14.33
C SER A 147 2.03 -8.81 -13.05
N VAL A 148 0.71 -9.06 -12.96
CA VAL A 148 -0.01 -8.94 -11.69
C VAL A 148 0.60 -9.88 -10.64
N ALA A 149 0.83 -11.14 -10.99
CA ALA A 149 1.47 -12.10 -10.08
C ALA A 149 2.88 -11.63 -9.66
N PHE A 150 3.67 -11.09 -10.59
CA PHE A 150 4.99 -10.54 -10.30
C PHE A 150 4.93 -9.31 -9.38
N LEU A 151 4.02 -8.37 -9.63
CA LEU A 151 3.85 -7.17 -8.81
C LEU A 151 3.36 -7.52 -7.40
N LEU A 152 2.45 -8.49 -7.27
CA LEU A 152 2.03 -9.03 -5.98
C LEU A 152 3.17 -9.71 -5.24
N TRP A 153 3.96 -10.53 -5.93
CA TRP A 153 5.15 -11.16 -5.37
C TRP A 153 6.15 -10.11 -4.87
N PHE A 154 6.39 -9.07 -5.68
CA PHE A 154 7.28 -7.97 -5.36
C PHE A 154 6.79 -7.19 -4.13
N ARG A 155 5.48 -6.89 -4.06
CA ARG A 155 4.87 -6.20 -2.90
C ARG A 155 4.97 -7.04 -1.63
N TYR A 156 4.74 -8.35 -1.71
CA TYR A 156 4.86 -9.25 -0.55
C TYR A 156 6.27 -9.21 0.05
N HIS A 157 7.30 -9.28 -0.81
CA HIS A 157 8.70 -9.21 -0.37
C HIS A 157 8.99 -7.87 0.28
N PHE A 158 8.36 -6.82 -0.25
CA PHE A 158 8.67 -5.47 0.15
C PHE A 158 8.04 -5.03 1.47
N LEU A 159 6.85 -5.52 1.80
CA LEU A 159 6.23 -5.26 3.10
C LEU A 159 7.17 -5.61 4.27
N PHE A 160 7.89 -6.73 4.16
CA PHE A 160 8.89 -7.11 5.17
C PHE A 160 10.07 -6.16 5.21
N PHE A 161 10.50 -5.63 4.07
CA PHE A 161 11.54 -4.62 4.04
C PHE A 161 11.10 -3.33 4.71
N GLU A 162 9.89 -2.84 4.44
CA GLU A 162 9.30 -1.65 5.09
C GLU A 162 9.28 -1.81 6.62
N PHE A 163 8.88 -2.99 7.11
CA PHE A 163 8.81 -3.26 8.55
C PHE A 163 10.19 -3.27 9.20
N VAL A 164 11.18 -3.94 8.60
CA VAL A 164 12.56 -3.95 9.12
C VAL A 164 13.15 -2.54 9.08
N LEU A 165 12.90 -1.80 8.01
CA LEU A 165 13.43 -0.46 7.84
C LEU A 165 12.95 0.48 8.97
N LEU A 166 11.66 0.40 9.26
CA LEU A 166 10.99 1.17 10.30
C LEU A 166 11.38 0.75 11.71
N VAL A 167 11.32 -0.55 11.99
CA VAL A 167 11.49 -1.09 13.34
C VAL A 167 12.96 -1.19 13.74
N GLU A 168 13.84 -1.66 12.85
CA GLU A 168 15.24 -1.91 13.18
C GLU A 168 16.18 -0.74 12.85
N ARG A 169 15.72 0.28 12.11
CA ARG A 169 16.48 1.48 11.72
C ARG A 169 17.87 1.19 11.10
N SER A 170 18.03 0.02 10.49
CA SER A 170 19.29 -0.49 9.96
C SER A 170 19.68 0.12 8.61
N ALA A 171 20.95 -0.06 8.19
CA ALA A 171 21.41 0.36 6.86
C ALA A 171 20.74 -0.48 5.75
N PHE A 172 20.45 0.13 4.59
CA PHE A 172 19.64 -0.45 3.50
C PHE A 172 20.02 -1.90 3.13
N THR A 173 21.32 -2.18 2.95
CA THR A 173 21.82 -3.51 2.60
C THR A 173 21.60 -4.56 3.70
N LYS A 174 21.74 -4.16 4.97
CA LYS A 174 21.44 -5.00 6.13
C LYS A 174 19.94 -5.24 6.26
N THR A 175 19.12 -4.21 6.02
CA THR A 175 17.65 -4.29 6.03
C THR A 175 17.16 -5.35 5.05
N PHE A 176 17.67 -5.38 3.81
CA PHE A 176 17.22 -6.35 2.81
C PHE A 176 17.52 -7.79 3.22
N ARG A 177 18.75 -8.07 3.68
CA ARG A 177 19.13 -9.41 4.13
C ARG A 177 18.26 -9.87 5.30
N ARG A 178 18.04 -8.98 6.27
CA ARG A 178 17.24 -9.25 7.46
C ARG A 178 15.75 -9.44 7.14
N ALA A 179 15.20 -8.67 6.22
CA ALA A 179 13.83 -8.82 5.74
C ALA A 179 13.60 -10.20 5.11
N VAL A 180 14.55 -10.67 4.29
CA VAL A 180 14.48 -12.02 3.70
C VAL A 180 14.55 -13.11 4.77
N GLU A 181 15.42 -12.95 5.77
CA GLU A 181 15.56 -13.89 6.88
C GLU A 181 14.27 -13.99 7.70
N LEU A 182 13.73 -12.86 8.16
CA LEU A 182 12.52 -12.81 8.99
C LEU A 182 11.31 -13.34 8.23
N ARG A 183 11.18 -13.01 6.94
CA ARG A 183 10.11 -13.56 6.10
C ARG A 183 10.14 -15.08 6.01
N LYS A 184 11.32 -15.70 5.91
CA LYS A 184 11.43 -17.17 5.85
C LYS A 184 10.90 -17.83 7.13
N ARG A 185 11.07 -17.19 8.28
CA ARG A 185 10.60 -17.70 9.59
C ARG A 185 9.07 -17.73 9.69
N VAL A 186 8.38 -16.75 9.10
CA VAL A 186 6.91 -16.62 9.17
C VAL A 186 6.20 -16.78 7.82
N GLN A 187 6.88 -17.39 6.85
CA GLN A 187 6.43 -17.42 5.45
C GLN A 187 4.99 -17.91 5.29
N ARG A 188 4.57 -18.97 6.00
CA ARG A 188 3.21 -19.52 5.86
C ARG A 188 2.13 -18.58 6.39
N ARG A 189 2.31 -18.03 7.60
CA ARG A 189 1.34 -17.09 8.20
C ARG A 189 1.27 -15.80 7.40
N ALA A 190 2.43 -15.27 7.02
CA ALA A 190 2.54 -14.05 6.25
C ALA A 190 1.97 -14.19 4.83
N LEU A 191 2.23 -15.30 4.15
CA LEU A 191 1.65 -15.57 2.84
C LEU A 191 0.13 -15.69 2.90
N SER A 192 -0.41 -16.37 3.92
CA SER A 192 -1.87 -16.49 4.10
C SER A 192 -2.54 -15.12 4.31
N ALA A 193 -1.98 -14.28 5.19
CA ALA A 193 -2.48 -12.93 5.40
C ALA A 193 -2.33 -12.06 4.14
N PHE A 194 -1.22 -12.18 3.40
CA PHE A 194 -1.01 -11.46 2.14
C PHE A 194 -2.01 -11.89 1.06
N ILE A 195 -2.24 -13.19 0.86
CA ILE A 195 -3.25 -13.70 -0.09
C ILE A 195 -4.64 -13.18 0.31
N THR A 196 -4.95 -13.14 1.60
CA THR A 196 -6.21 -12.56 2.10
C THR A 196 -6.35 -11.09 1.70
N ILE A 197 -5.29 -10.27 1.82
CA ILE A 197 -5.28 -8.88 1.33
C ILE A 197 -5.60 -8.85 -0.15
N VAL A 198 -4.90 -9.65 -0.95
CA VAL A 198 -5.07 -9.66 -2.41
C VAL A 198 -6.49 -10.04 -2.80
N VAL A 199 -7.05 -11.11 -2.24
CA VAL A 199 -8.41 -11.57 -2.57
C VAL A 199 -9.45 -10.52 -2.19
N ILE A 200 -9.39 -9.98 -0.98
CA ILE A 200 -10.33 -8.94 -0.53
C ILE A 200 -10.22 -7.70 -1.40
N GLN A 201 -9.00 -7.29 -1.75
CA GLN A 201 -8.75 -6.15 -2.61
C GLN A 201 -9.32 -6.32 -4.02
N THR A 202 -9.08 -7.48 -4.63
CA THR A 202 -9.63 -7.80 -5.94
C THR A 202 -11.16 -7.83 -5.93
N LEU A 203 -11.77 -8.42 -4.89
CA LEU A 203 -13.23 -8.43 -4.76
C LEU A 203 -13.79 -7.02 -4.60
N LEU A 204 -13.24 -6.22 -3.70
CA LEU A 204 -13.68 -4.84 -3.48
C LEU A 204 -13.53 -4.00 -4.75
N ALA A 205 -12.42 -4.15 -5.46
CA ALA A 205 -12.20 -3.49 -6.74
C ALA A 205 -13.24 -3.92 -7.80
N PHE A 206 -13.56 -5.21 -7.88
CA PHE A 206 -14.60 -5.69 -8.79
C PHE A 206 -15.97 -5.06 -8.48
N PHE A 207 -16.37 -5.02 -7.20
CA PHE A 207 -17.61 -4.34 -6.78
C PHE A 207 -17.57 -2.84 -7.09
N LEU A 208 -16.44 -2.19 -6.86
CA LEU A 208 -16.27 -0.77 -7.14
C LEU A 208 -16.39 -0.43 -8.62
N ASN A 209 -15.75 -1.21 -9.50
CA ASN A 209 -15.84 -0.98 -10.95
C ASN A 209 -17.26 -1.30 -11.47
N GLY A 210 -17.89 -2.37 -10.97
CA GLY A 210 -19.25 -2.77 -11.39
C GLY A 210 -20.38 -1.90 -10.84
N PHE A 211 -20.17 -1.18 -9.75
CA PHE A 211 -21.16 -0.30 -9.11
C PHE A 211 -20.62 1.11 -8.89
N PHE A 212 -19.74 1.60 -9.78
CA PHE A 212 -19.01 2.84 -9.58
C PHE A 212 -19.98 4.03 -9.40
N SER A 213 -20.00 4.61 -8.21
CA SER A 213 -20.81 5.77 -7.87
C SER A 213 -20.20 6.48 -6.66
N PHE A 214 -20.55 7.74 -6.44
CA PHE A 214 -20.08 8.47 -5.26
C PHE A 214 -20.45 7.75 -3.95
N GLY A 215 -21.69 7.23 -3.85
CA GLY A 215 -22.14 6.49 -2.67
C GLY A 215 -21.38 5.19 -2.45
N THR A 216 -21.07 4.47 -3.53
CA THR A 216 -20.26 3.24 -3.49
C THR A 216 -18.83 3.54 -3.02
N ILE A 217 -18.22 4.63 -3.50
CA ILE A 217 -16.89 5.08 -3.06
C ILE A 217 -16.91 5.43 -1.56
N ALA A 218 -17.88 6.23 -1.14
CA ALA A 218 -18.02 6.67 0.26
C ALA A 218 -18.20 5.51 1.24
N LEU A 219 -18.80 4.40 0.82
CA LEU A 219 -19.01 3.21 1.65
C LEU A 219 -17.83 2.23 1.59
N LEU A 220 -17.35 1.90 0.39
CA LEU A 220 -16.37 0.83 0.20
C LEU A 220 -14.95 1.27 0.54
N LEU A 221 -14.62 2.57 0.39
CA LEU A 221 -13.28 3.08 0.70
C LEU A 221 -12.97 2.99 2.21
N PRO A 222 -13.84 3.45 3.14
CA PRO A 222 -13.61 3.25 4.56
C PRO A 222 -13.51 1.77 4.96
N LEU A 223 -14.41 0.93 4.43
CA LEU A 223 -14.40 -0.50 4.70
C LEU A 223 -13.09 -1.16 4.25
N GLN A 224 -12.62 -0.82 3.04
CA GLN A 224 -11.36 -1.30 2.48
C GLN A 224 -10.18 -0.93 3.38
N MET A 225 -10.10 0.33 3.82
CA MET A 225 -8.99 0.81 4.64
C MET A 225 -8.98 0.17 6.03
N ILE A 226 -10.15 -0.05 6.63
CA ILE A 226 -10.28 -0.80 7.88
C ILE A 226 -9.77 -2.23 7.69
N LEU A 227 -10.26 -2.94 6.67
CA LEU A 227 -9.85 -4.33 6.38
C LEU A 227 -8.35 -4.42 6.09
N LEU A 228 -7.80 -3.50 5.30
CA LEU A 228 -6.36 -3.42 5.06
C LEU A 228 -5.57 -3.23 6.35
N THR A 229 -6.00 -2.29 7.18
CA THR A 229 -5.34 -2.00 8.47
C THR A 229 -5.37 -3.23 9.37
N MET A 230 -6.50 -3.95 9.44
CA MET A 230 -6.60 -5.21 10.18
C MET A 230 -5.61 -6.26 9.67
N ILE A 231 -5.55 -6.49 8.36
CA ILE A 231 -4.73 -7.58 7.82
C ILE A 231 -3.24 -7.22 7.88
N GLN A 232 -2.88 -5.95 7.65
CA GLN A 232 -1.51 -5.48 7.83
C GLN A 232 -1.07 -5.51 9.28
N SER A 233 -1.99 -5.26 10.23
CA SER A 233 -1.73 -5.46 11.65
C SER A 233 -1.33 -6.90 11.96
N ARG A 234 -2.02 -7.88 11.36
CA ARG A 234 -1.67 -9.32 11.50
C ARG A 234 -0.30 -9.64 10.89
N LEU A 235 0.04 -9.03 9.76
CA LEU A 235 1.37 -9.17 9.16
C LEU A 235 2.46 -8.57 10.04
N MET A 236 2.20 -7.41 10.64
CA MET A 236 3.11 -6.74 11.56
C MET A 236 3.30 -7.54 12.86
N GLN A 237 2.23 -8.13 13.39
CA GLN A 237 2.30 -9.03 14.54
C GLN A 237 3.17 -10.25 14.23
N ALA A 238 2.94 -10.93 13.10
CA ALA A 238 3.76 -12.06 12.67
C ALA A 238 5.24 -11.64 12.48
N PHE A 239 5.50 -10.41 12.05
CA PHE A 239 6.85 -9.87 11.96
C PHE A 239 7.51 -9.72 13.33
N PHE A 240 6.83 -9.14 14.33
CA PHE A 240 7.37 -9.01 15.69
C PHE A 240 7.64 -10.38 16.33
N GLU A 241 6.70 -11.32 16.20
CA GLU A 241 6.90 -12.71 16.64
C GLU A 241 8.16 -13.35 16.01
N ALA A 242 8.42 -13.11 14.72
CA ALA A 242 9.59 -13.64 14.02
C ALA A 242 10.92 -13.03 14.49
N ARG A 243 10.86 -11.77 14.95
CA ARG A 243 12.01 -10.98 15.41
C ARG A 243 12.40 -11.36 16.84
N GLU A 244 11.42 -11.71 17.67
CA GLU A 244 11.60 -12.08 19.08
C GLU A 244 12.00 -13.55 19.27
N ALA A 245 11.75 -14.41 18.28
CA ALA A 245 12.16 -15.82 18.24
C ALA A 245 13.63 -16.01 17.79
#